data_AF-D3J8T1-F1
#
_entry.id   AF-D3J8T1-F1
#
_cell.length_a   1.000
_cell.length_b   1.000
_cell.length_c   1.000
_cell.angle_alpha   90.00
_cell.angle_beta   90.00
_cell.angle_gamma   90.00
#
_symmetry.space_group_name_H-M   'P 1'
#
loop_
_entity.id
_entity.type
_entity.pdbx_description
1 polymer ?
#
loop_
_entity_poly.entity_id
_entity_poly.type
_entity_poly.pdbx_seq_one_letter_code
_entity_poly.pdbx_strand_id
1 'polypeptide(L)'
;TAEYVEQVIKAERPGGVLLTFGGQTALNCGVELERAGVFARYAIRILGTPIRSIIETEDRKLFAERVAEIGERVAPSAAVYSLAEALEAAERIGYPVMARAAFSLGGLGSGFASNADELRTLASHALAHSSQLIIDKSLKGWKEVEYEVVRDAYDNCITVCNMENVDPLGIHTGESIVVAPSQTLSNREYNMLRTTAIRVIRHFGVVGECNIQYALCPDSEEYYIIEVNARLSRSSALASKATGYPLAYVAAKLALAVPLPDIRNTVTGVTTACFEPSLDYCVVKMPRWDLAKFARVSKNIGSSMKSVGEVMAIGRTFEEAFQKALRMVDSMVTGFDPYLKPVNEQELREPTDKRMFVLAAALRAGYTVERLYALTKIDRWFLRKLRAIIDFTVRLEAVGDHGVQGLGVGLLREAKRLGFSDRAIAHCSKSTELAVRTQRKELGVLPYVKQIDTVAGEWPAATNYLYLTYSACESDVDWPGQYTMVIGS
;
A
#
# COMPACT_ATOMS: atom_id res chain seq x y z
N THR A 1 0.04 -26.81 13.98
CA THR A 1 -0.93 -26.45 15.02
C THR A 1 -0.16 -26.20 16.31
N ALA A 2 -0.80 -25.61 17.33
CA ALA A 2 -0.15 -25.38 18.62
C ALA A 2 0.38 -26.67 19.25
N GLU A 3 -0.34 -27.81 19.12
CA GLU A 3 0.14 -29.08 19.69
C GLU A 3 1.44 -29.56 19.04
N TYR A 4 1.56 -29.41 17.71
CA TYR A 4 2.78 -29.78 17.00
C TYR A 4 3.95 -28.88 17.38
N VAL A 5 3.71 -27.58 17.53
CA VAL A 5 4.74 -26.63 17.97
C VAL A 5 5.18 -26.93 19.41
N GLU A 6 4.27 -27.33 20.30
CA GLU A 6 4.66 -27.80 21.64
C GLU A 6 5.56 -29.05 21.57
N GLN A 7 5.30 -30.01 20.67
CA GLN A 7 6.20 -31.15 20.50
C GLN A 7 7.61 -30.72 20.05
N VAL A 8 7.69 -29.74 19.13
CA VAL A 8 8.98 -29.17 18.71
C VAL A 8 9.68 -28.48 19.89
N ILE A 9 8.96 -27.68 20.68
CA ILE A 9 9.51 -27.03 21.90
C ILE A 9 10.01 -28.08 22.89
N LYS A 10 9.27 -29.17 23.08
CA LYS A 10 9.63 -30.27 23.97
C LYS A 10 10.90 -30.99 23.52
N ALA A 11 11.10 -31.16 22.22
CA ALA A 11 12.26 -31.81 21.62
C ALA A 11 13.50 -30.90 21.57
N GLU A 12 13.35 -29.69 21.03
CA GLU A 12 14.46 -28.77 20.71
C GLU A 12 14.85 -27.84 21.88
N ARG A 13 13.94 -27.63 22.85
CA ARG A 13 14.17 -26.79 24.04
C ARG A 13 14.76 -25.39 23.71
N PRO A 14 14.12 -24.58 22.85
CA PRO A 14 14.67 -23.30 22.44
C PRO A 14 14.70 -22.29 23.60
N GLY A 15 15.71 -21.41 23.64
CA GLY A 15 15.81 -20.35 24.66
C GLY A 15 14.88 -19.14 24.43
N GLY A 16 14.28 -19.04 23.24
CA GLY A 16 13.33 -18.00 22.89
C GLY A 16 12.63 -18.23 21.55
N VAL A 17 11.57 -17.47 21.30
CA VAL A 17 10.69 -17.58 20.12
C VAL A 17 10.39 -16.20 19.53
N LEU A 18 10.38 -16.12 18.20
CA LEU A 18 9.96 -14.94 17.44
C LEU A 18 8.58 -15.20 16.85
N LEU A 19 7.58 -14.41 17.24
CA LEU A 19 6.18 -14.58 16.78
C LEU A 19 5.82 -13.66 15.60
N THR A 20 6.58 -12.58 15.41
CA THR A 20 6.25 -11.45 14.54
C THR A 20 6.71 -11.59 13.08
N PHE A 21 7.19 -12.78 12.68
CA PHE A 21 7.78 -13.03 11.35
C PHE A 21 6.94 -13.94 10.45
N GLY A 22 5.93 -14.63 11.00
CA GLY A 22 5.16 -15.65 10.29
C GLY A 22 3.70 -15.28 10.01
N GLY A 23 3.40 -13.99 9.92
CA GLY A 23 2.05 -13.47 9.70
C GLY A 23 1.05 -13.91 10.78
N GLN A 24 -0.24 -13.96 10.40
CA GLN A 24 -1.30 -14.30 11.34
C GLN A 24 -1.18 -15.73 11.91
N THR A 25 -0.67 -16.67 11.12
CA THR A 25 -0.50 -18.06 11.55
C THR A 25 0.44 -18.17 12.75
N ALA A 26 1.57 -17.46 12.73
CA ALA A 26 2.52 -17.46 13.84
C ALA A 26 1.96 -16.73 15.07
N LEU A 27 1.27 -15.59 14.87
CA LEU A 27 0.65 -14.85 15.98
C LEU A 27 -0.41 -15.69 16.70
N ASN A 28 -1.37 -16.25 15.96
CA ASN A 28 -2.44 -17.07 16.55
C ASN A 28 -1.88 -18.29 17.28
N CYS A 29 -0.93 -18.99 16.67
CA CYS A 29 -0.25 -20.12 17.31
C CYS A 29 0.48 -19.70 18.58
N GLY A 30 1.16 -18.54 18.57
CA GLY A 30 1.83 -17.99 19.74
C GLY A 30 0.87 -17.66 20.88
N VAL A 31 -0.26 -17.02 20.56
CA VAL A 31 -1.32 -16.69 21.53
C VAL A 31 -1.95 -17.96 22.12
N GLU A 32 -2.18 -18.99 21.32
CA GLU A 32 -2.67 -20.29 21.80
C GLU A 32 -1.67 -20.97 22.75
N LEU A 33 -0.38 -20.98 22.41
CA LEU A 33 0.67 -21.56 23.25
C LEU A 33 0.82 -20.82 24.58
N GLU A 34 0.71 -19.50 24.58
CA GLU A 34 0.72 -18.68 25.79
C GLU A 34 -0.50 -18.95 26.67
N ARG A 35 -1.70 -19.00 26.09
CA ARG A 35 -2.94 -19.35 26.82
C ARG A 35 -2.87 -20.74 27.43
N ALA A 36 -2.22 -21.69 26.76
CA ALA A 36 -1.96 -23.04 27.26
C ALA A 36 -0.81 -23.11 28.31
N GLY A 37 -0.15 -21.98 28.60
CA GLY A 37 0.96 -21.89 29.55
C GLY A 37 2.23 -22.61 29.08
N VAL A 38 2.35 -22.88 27.77
CA VAL A 38 3.48 -23.64 27.20
C VAL A 38 4.79 -22.86 27.34
N PHE A 39 4.80 -21.56 27.04
CA PHE A 39 6.02 -20.76 27.16
C PHE A 39 6.54 -20.71 28.60
N ALA A 40 5.66 -20.54 29.58
CA ALA A 40 6.01 -20.62 31.00
C ALA A 40 6.52 -22.03 31.40
N ARG A 41 5.81 -23.10 30.98
CA ARG A 41 6.16 -24.49 31.29
C ARG A 41 7.56 -24.88 30.81
N TYR A 42 7.96 -24.38 29.64
CA TYR A 42 9.25 -24.71 29.02
C TYR A 42 10.29 -23.58 29.12
N ALA A 43 10.02 -22.53 29.89
CA ALA A 43 10.90 -21.36 30.08
C ALA A 43 11.33 -20.68 28.76
N ILE A 44 10.40 -20.59 27.80
CA ILE A 44 10.63 -19.97 26.50
C ILE A 44 10.41 -18.46 26.60
N ARG A 45 11.41 -17.67 26.18
CA ARG A 45 11.28 -16.21 26.12
C ARG A 45 10.67 -15.78 24.80
N ILE A 46 9.64 -14.93 24.85
CA ILE A 46 9.16 -14.25 23.64
C ILE A 46 10.13 -13.11 23.33
N LEU A 47 10.69 -13.12 22.12
CA LEU A 47 11.68 -12.15 21.65
C LEU A 47 11.00 -11.09 20.78
N GLY A 48 11.44 -9.83 20.93
CA GLY A 48 10.83 -8.68 20.24
C GLY A 48 9.54 -8.23 20.93
N THR A 49 8.50 -8.00 20.15
CA THR A 49 7.20 -7.49 20.63
C THR A 49 6.61 -8.40 21.71
N PRO A 50 6.27 -7.88 22.90
CA PRO A 50 5.61 -8.65 23.95
C PRO A 50 4.27 -9.24 23.47
N ILE A 51 3.94 -10.44 23.93
CA ILE A 51 2.68 -11.10 23.55
C ILE A 51 1.43 -10.33 23.98
N ARG A 52 1.53 -9.59 25.09
CA ARG A 52 0.48 -8.67 25.52
C ARG A 52 0.20 -7.61 24.45
N SER A 53 1.25 -6.98 23.91
CA SER A 53 1.13 -6.00 22.84
C SER A 53 0.50 -6.60 21.60
N ILE A 54 0.88 -7.82 21.22
CA ILE A 54 0.26 -8.57 20.11
C ILE A 54 -1.24 -8.73 20.34
N ILE A 55 -1.65 -9.22 21.52
CA ILE A 55 -3.06 -9.42 21.85
C ILE A 55 -3.84 -8.09 21.83
N GLU A 56 -3.27 -7.04 22.42
CA GLU A 56 -3.87 -5.71 22.48
C GLU A 56 -4.04 -5.07 21.09
N THR A 57 -3.16 -5.34 20.13
CA THR A 57 -3.29 -4.83 18.75
C THR A 57 -4.21 -5.66 17.87
N GLU A 58 -4.35 -6.97 18.14
CA GLU A 58 -5.20 -7.88 17.34
C GLU A 58 -6.68 -7.87 17.77
N ASP A 59 -6.95 -7.63 19.06
CA ASP A 59 -8.31 -7.46 19.56
C ASP A 59 -8.80 -6.02 19.36
N ARG A 60 -9.79 -5.83 18.49
CA ARG A 60 -10.32 -4.49 18.13
C ARG A 60 -10.82 -3.69 19.33
N LYS A 61 -11.38 -4.35 20.35
CA LYS A 61 -11.90 -3.66 21.54
C LYS A 61 -10.74 -3.20 22.41
N LEU A 62 -9.79 -4.10 22.70
CA LEU A 62 -8.59 -3.74 23.47
C LEU A 62 -7.79 -2.64 22.74
N PHE A 63 -7.65 -2.76 21.41
CA PHE A 63 -6.97 -1.76 20.60
C PHE A 63 -7.62 -0.37 20.76
N ALA A 64 -8.95 -0.29 20.62
CA ALA A 64 -9.69 0.96 20.79
C ALA A 64 -9.53 1.56 22.20
N GLU A 65 -9.59 0.72 23.24
CA GLU A 65 -9.39 1.14 24.64
C GLU A 65 -7.96 1.67 24.86
N ARG A 66 -6.94 0.92 24.42
CA ARG A 66 -5.53 1.30 24.54
C ARG A 66 -5.20 2.59 23.79
N VAL A 67 -5.75 2.78 22.59
CA VAL A 67 -5.59 4.01 21.80
C VAL A 67 -6.26 5.20 22.50
N ALA A 68 -7.45 5.01 23.09
CA ALA A 68 -8.17 6.07 23.79
C ALA A 68 -7.45 6.57 25.05
N GLU A 69 -6.69 5.71 25.74
CA GLU A 69 -5.90 6.11 26.92
C GLU A 69 -4.87 7.23 26.63
N ILE A 70 -4.37 7.32 25.40
CA ILE A 70 -3.44 8.36 24.98
C ILE A 70 -4.13 9.52 24.23
N GLY A 71 -5.47 9.58 24.28
CA GLY A 71 -6.26 10.63 23.63
C GLY A 71 -6.34 10.52 22.11
N GLU A 72 -5.92 9.39 21.54
CA GLU A 72 -6.03 9.09 20.12
C GLU A 72 -7.38 8.44 19.80
N ARG A 73 -7.75 8.42 18.51
CA ARG A 73 -9.09 7.98 18.08
C ARG A 73 -8.98 6.88 17.03
N VAL A 74 -9.67 5.77 17.29
CA VAL A 74 -10.04 4.80 16.26
C VAL A 74 -11.37 5.20 15.63
N ALA A 75 -11.68 4.64 14.45
CA ALA A 75 -12.98 4.86 13.82
C ALA A 75 -14.12 4.46 14.79
N PRO A 76 -15.07 5.36 15.11
CA PRO A 76 -16.16 5.04 16.01
C PRO A 76 -17.00 3.88 15.49
N SER A 77 -17.28 2.91 16.35
CA SER A 77 -18.16 1.79 16.05
C SER A 77 -19.02 1.43 17.24
N ALA A 78 -20.18 0.82 16.98
CA ALA A 78 -21.10 0.34 18.00
C ALA A 78 -21.74 -0.97 17.56
N ALA A 79 -21.70 -1.99 18.42
CA ALA A 79 -22.55 -3.16 18.29
C ALA A 79 -23.96 -2.83 18.78
N VAL A 80 -24.96 -3.14 17.98
CA VAL A 80 -26.38 -2.86 18.24
C VAL A 80 -27.21 -4.10 17.95
N TYR A 81 -28.33 -4.26 18.65
CA TYR A 81 -29.18 -5.45 18.58
C TYR A 81 -30.61 -5.14 18.14
N SER A 82 -30.92 -3.86 17.92
CA SER A 82 -32.23 -3.40 17.49
C SER A 82 -32.13 -2.24 16.51
N LEU A 83 -33.21 -2.00 15.76
CA LEU A 83 -33.31 -0.87 14.85
C LEU A 83 -33.19 0.48 15.58
N ALA A 84 -33.78 0.58 16.78
CA ALA A 84 -33.69 1.78 17.60
C ALA A 84 -32.23 2.06 18.02
N GLU A 85 -31.55 1.05 18.55
CA GLU A 85 -30.12 1.16 18.89
C GLU A 85 -29.25 1.52 17.68
N ALA A 86 -29.55 0.98 16.50
CA ALA A 86 -28.82 1.31 15.27
C ALA A 86 -28.95 2.80 14.91
N LEU A 87 -30.16 3.36 14.99
CA LEU A 87 -30.41 4.77 14.72
C LEU A 87 -29.76 5.67 15.78
N GLU A 88 -29.87 5.32 17.07
CA GLU A 88 -29.21 6.04 18.17
C GLU A 88 -27.68 6.02 18.04
N ALA A 89 -27.11 4.85 17.71
CA ALA A 89 -25.69 4.70 17.47
C ALA A 89 -25.22 5.55 16.29
N ALA A 90 -25.97 5.56 15.19
CA ALA A 90 -25.64 6.35 14.02
C ALA A 90 -25.76 7.86 14.25
N GLU A 91 -26.72 8.31 15.07
CA GLU A 91 -26.83 9.72 15.47
C GLU A 91 -25.61 10.14 16.30
N ARG A 92 -25.18 9.27 17.24
CA ARG A 92 -23.99 9.51 18.07
C ARG A 92 -22.68 9.49 17.26
N ILE A 93 -22.56 8.55 16.32
CA ILE A 93 -21.38 8.40 15.44
C ILE A 93 -21.34 9.49 14.36
N GLY A 94 -22.52 9.93 13.92
CA GLY A 94 -22.73 10.87 12.83
C GLY A 94 -22.63 10.20 11.46
N TYR A 95 -23.61 10.48 10.59
CA TYR A 95 -23.63 10.03 9.21
C TYR A 95 -22.47 10.60 8.35
N PRO A 96 -22.10 9.94 7.24
CA PRO A 96 -22.54 8.61 6.82
C PRO A 96 -21.98 7.49 7.72
N VAL A 97 -22.71 6.39 7.83
CA VAL A 97 -22.32 5.19 8.59
C VAL A 97 -22.34 3.95 7.69
N MET A 98 -21.59 2.93 8.09
CA MET A 98 -21.63 1.59 7.49
C MET A 98 -22.30 0.65 8.48
N ALA A 99 -23.37 -0.01 8.05
CA ALA A 99 -24.01 -1.08 8.79
C ALA A 99 -23.44 -2.43 8.32
N ARG A 100 -23.06 -3.32 9.24
CA ARG A 100 -22.59 -4.68 8.95
C ARG A 100 -23.27 -5.69 9.85
N ALA A 101 -23.92 -6.69 9.27
CA ALA A 101 -24.44 -7.81 10.04
C ALA A 101 -23.27 -8.59 10.68
N ALA A 102 -23.37 -8.89 11.97
CA ALA A 102 -22.40 -9.75 12.63
C ALA A 102 -22.55 -11.19 12.12
N PHE A 103 -21.44 -11.93 12.09
CA PHE A 103 -21.37 -13.35 11.68
C PHE A 103 -21.86 -13.65 10.24
N SER A 104 -21.98 -12.65 9.36
CA SER A 104 -22.30 -12.87 7.95
C SER A 104 -21.03 -12.93 7.08
N LEU A 105 -21.01 -13.88 6.14
CA LEU A 105 -19.94 -14.02 5.15
C LEU A 105 -20.28 -13.19 3.90
N GLY A 106 -19.28 -12.55 3.31
CA GLY A 106 -19.40 -11.90 1.99
C GLY A 106 -20.19 -10.58 1.97
N GLY A 107 -20.38 -9.91 3.11
CA GLY A 107 -21.07 -8.62 3.18
C GLY A 107 -22.60 -8.71 3.06
N LEU A 108 -23.17 -9.91 3.24
CA LEU A 108 -24.62 -10.11 3.28
C LEU A 108 -25.23 -9.25 4.39
N GLY A 109 -26.13 -8.32 4.03
CA GLY A 109 -26.75 -7.38 4.96
C GLY A 109 -25.85 -6.20 5.38
N SER A 110 -24.72 -5.99 4.70
CA SER A 110 -23.90 -4.78 4.88
C SER A 110 -24.27 -3.70 3.88
N GLY A 111 -24.17 -2.44 4.29
CA GLY A 111 -24.48 -1.30 3.42
C GLY A 111 -24.11 0.04 4.05
N PHE A 112 -24.04 1.07 3.22
CA PHE A 112 -23.78 2.44 3.65
C PHE A 112 -25.09 3.21 3.77
N ALA A 113 -25.24 3.95 4.85
CA ALA A 113 -26.35 4.87 5.06
C ALA A 113 -25.82 6.28 5.23
N SER A 114 -26.35 7.22 4.46
CA SER A 114 -26.04 8.64 4.54
C SER A 114 -27.03 9.41 5.42
N ASN A 115 -28.12 8.77 5.82
CA ASN A 115 -29.18 9.33 6.66
C ASN A 115 -29.95 8.21 7.39
N ALA A 116 -30.83 8.63 8.30
CA ALA A 116 -31.63 7.72 9.12
C ALA A 116 -32.59 6.83 8.33
N ASP A 117 -33.14 7.30 7.21
CA ASP A 117 -34.08 6.52 6.42
C ASP A 117 -33.36 5.39 5.66
N GLU A 118 -32.21 5.67 5.05
CA GLU A 118 -31.33 4.66 4.45
C GLU A 118 -30.89 3.61 5.48
N LEU A 119 -30.49 4.07 6.68
CA LEU A 119 -30.10 3.15 7.75
C LEU A 119 -31.28 2.31 8.20
N ARG A 120 -32.49 2.88 8.27
CA ARG A 120 -33.68 2.13 8.68
C ARG A 120 -33.94 0.96 7.74
N THR A 121 -33.87 1.19 6.44
CA THR A 121 -34.05 0.14 5.42
C THR A 121 -32.96 -0.92 5.55
N LEU A 122 -31.69 -0.51 5.65
CA LEU A 122 -30.56 -1.42 5.75
C LEU A 122 -30.59 -2.26 7.02
N ALA A 123 -30.74 -1.63 8.18
CA ALA A 123 -30.77 -2.30 9.48
C ALA A 123 -31.96 -3.24 9.61
N SER A 124 -33.14 -2.88 9.10
CA SER A 124 -34.31 -3.78 9.12
C SER A 124 -34.06 -5.05 8.30
N HIS A 125 -33.46 -4.92 7.12
CA HIS A 125 -33.10 -6.08 6.31
C HIS A 125 -31.99 -6.92 6.95
N ALA A 126 -30.97 -6.27 7.53
CA ALA A 126 -29.84 -6.95 8.15
C ALA A 126 -30.25 -7.71 9.43
N LEU A 127 -31.08 -7.10 10.29
CA LEU A 127 -31.56 -7.69 11.54
C LEU A 127 -32.56 -8.84 11.32
N ALA A 128 -33.16 -8.96 10.12
CA ALA A 128 -33.95 -10.13 9.75
C ALA A 128 -33.10 -11.39 9.56
N HIS A 129 -31.78 -11.23 9.37
CA HIS A 129 -30.86 -12.33 9.08
C HIS A 129 -29.71 -12.47 10.11
N SER A 130 -29.55 -11.50 11.02
CA SER A 130 -28.56 -11.54 12.10
C SER A 130 -29.10 -10.88 13.37
N SER A 131 -28.77 -11.42 14.54
CA SER A 131 -29.19 -10.87 15.83
C SER A 131 -28.36 -9.67 16.27
N GLN A 132 -27.29 -9.33 15.56
CA GLN A 132 -26.40 -8.22 15.90
C GLN A 132 -25.96 -7.49 14.62
N LEU A 133 -25.95 -6.16 14.70
CA LEU A 133 -25.44 -5.27 13.67
C LEU A 133 -24.29 -4.45 14.26
N ILE A 134 -23.29 -4.13 13.44
CA ILE A 134 -22.22 -3.20 13.79
C ILE A 134 -22.43 -1.95 12.95
N ILE A 135 -22.58 -0.80 13.62
CA ILE A 135 -22.63 0.52 13.00
C ILE A 135 -21.25 1.15 13.13
N ASP A 136 -20.56 1.34 12.02
CA ASP A 136 -19.25 2.01 11.95
C ASP A 136 -19.39 3.40 11.32
N LYS A 137 -18.52 4.33 11.71
CA LYS A 137 -18.32 5.56 10.94
C LYS A 137 -17.92 5.20 9.50
N SER A 138 -18.66 5.70 8.51
CA SER A 138 -18.24 5.53 7.12
C SER A 138 -17.13 6.53 6.82
N LEU A 139 -15.94 5.98 6.65
CA LEU A 139 -14.76 6.72 6.21
C LEU A 139 -14.49 6.49 4.72
N LYS A 140 -15.50 5.99 3.98
CA LYS A 140 -15.38 5.69 2.54
C LYS A 140 -14.99 6.94 1.77
N GLY A 141 -13.91 6.84 0.98
CA GLY A 141 -13.41 7.96 0.20
C GLY A 141 -12.40 8.84 0.94
N TRP A 142 -12.10 8.57 2.22
CA TRP A 142 -10.98 9.21 2.91
C TRP A 142 -9.65 8.69 2.36
N LYS A 143 -8.59 9.47 2.52
CA LYS A 143 -7.23 9.04 2.15
C LYS A 143 -6.81 7.93 3.11
N GLU A 144 -6.21 6.88 2.58
CA GLU A 144 -5.65 5.80 3.38
C GLU A 144 -4.12 5.87 3.35
N VAL A 145 -3.52 6.03 4.53
CA VAL A 145 -2.08 6.29 4.71
C VAL A 145 -1.51 5.26 5.69
N GLU A 146 -0.34 4.72 5.37
CA GLU A 146 0.33 3.71 6.18
C GLU A 146 1.73 4.19 6.58
N TYR A 147 2.18 3.80 7.77
CA TYR A 147 3.55 4.01 8.24
C TYR A 147 4.15 2.70 8.73
N GLU A 148 5.37 2.43 8.30
CA GLU A 148 6.23 1.38 8.85
C GLU A 148 7.07 1.98 9.97
N VAL A 149 6.88 1.49 11.19
CA VAL A 149 7.52 2.03 12.40
C VAL A 149 8.46 0.98 12.95
N VAL A 150 9.65 1.43 13.34
CA VAL A 150 10.65 0.58 14.01
C VAL A 150 10.97 1.18 15.36
N ARG A 151 10.92 0.36 16.40
CA ARG A 151 11.22 0.76 17.78
C ARG A 151 12.12 -0.25 18.47
N ASP A 152 13.20 0.21 19.09
CA ASP A 152 14.07 -0.64 19.90
C ASP A 152 13.69 -0.67 21.38
N ALA A 153 14.39 -1.51 22.16
CA ALA A 153 14.17 -1.62 23.61
C ALA A 153 14.65 -0.40 24.41
N TYR A 154 15.33 0.56 23.77
CA TYR A 154 15.91 1.77 24.36
C TYR A 154 15.12 3.03 23.99
N ASP A 155 13.91 2.84 23.44
CA ASP A 155 12.95 3.87 23.06
C ASP A 155 13.36 4.77 21.87
N ASN A 156 14.39 4.37 21.11
CA ASN A 156 14.57 4.91 19.77
C ASN A 156 13.42 4.42 18.89
N CYS A 157 12.72 5.34 18.24
CA CYS A 157 11.52 5.04 17.45
C CYS A 157 11.52 5.91 16.20
N ILE A 158 11.48 5.27 15.04
CA ILE A 158 11.60 5.91 13.71
C ILE A 158 10.50 5.42 12.78
N THR A 159 10.08 6.26 11.83
CA THR A 159 9.19 5.87 10.74
C THR A 159 10.00 5.63 9.47
N VAL A 160 10.19 4.36 9.11
CA VAL A 160 11.09 3.94 8.01
C VAL A 160 10.49 4.23 6.63
N CYS A 161 9.18 4.11 6.49
CA CYS A 161 8.51 4.39 5.23
C CYS A 161 7.08 4.85 5.52
N ASN A 162 6.63 5.84 4.76
CA ASN A 162 5.22 6.19 4.69
C ASN A 162 4.68 5.90 3.30
N MET A 163 3.44 5.44 3.25
CA MET A 163 2.78 5.01 2.02
C MET A 163 1.42 5.66 1.92
N GLU A 164 1.04 6.06 0.70
CA GLU A 164 -0.26 6.62 0.39
C GLU A 164 -0.98 5.74 -0.61
N ASN A 165 -2.21 5.36 -0.28
CA ASN A 165 -3.04 4.58 -1.17
C ASN A 165 -3.66 5.52 -2.22
N VAL A 166 -3.50 5.18 -3.51
CA VAL A 166 -4.15 5.89 -4.63
C VAL A 166 -5.64 5.59 -4.62
N ASP A 167 -5.98 4.33 -4.39
CA ASP A 167 -7.33 3.88 -4.12
C ASP A 167 -7.74 4.33 -2.71
N PRO A 168 -8.90 4.98 -2.53
CA PRO A 168 -9.30 5.52 -1.24
C PRO A 168 -9.83 4.43 -0.31
N LEU A 169 -9.98 4.79 0.98
CA LEU A 169 -10.46 3.88 2.01
C LEU A 169 -11.79 3.21 1.62
N GLY A 170 -11.85 1.91 1.85
CA GLY A 170 -12.92 1.00 1.44
C GLY A 170 -12.42 -0.09 0.49
N ILE A 171 -11.23 0.10 -0.08
CA ILE A 171 -10.46 -0.91 -0.81
C ILE A 171 -9.26 -1.27 0.07
N HIS A 172 -9.10 -2.55 0.41
CA HIS A 172 -8.02 -3.01 1.28
C HIS A 172 -6.64 -2.60 0.71
N THR A 173 -5.68 -2.20 1.53
CA THR A 173 -4.32 -1.81 1.10
C THR A 173 -3.63 -2.85 0.18
N GLY A 174 -3.95 -4.13 0.40
CA GLY A 174 -3.56 -5.26 -0.47
C GLY A 174 -4.17 -5.24 -1.87
N GLU A 175 -5.40 -4.77 -2.02
CA GLU A 175 -6.12 -4.54 -3.27
C GLU A 175 -5.88 -3.14 -3.87
N SER A 176 -5.26 -2.24 -3.11
CA SER A 176 -5.03 -0.87 -3.54
C SER A 176 -3.74 -0.73 -4.34
N ILE A 177 -3.73 0.25 -5.25
CA ILE A 177 -2.49 0.83 -5.77
C ILE A 177 -1.92 1.73 -4.66
N VAL A 178 -0.64 1.57 -4.34
CA VAL A 178 0.01 2.26 -3.23
C VAL A 178 1.28 2.93 -3.73
N VAL A 179 1.56 4.13 -3.25
CA VAL A 179 2.78 4.88 -3.56
C VAL A 179 3.63 5.13 -2.33
N ALA A 180 4.95 5.15 -2.51
CA ALA A 180 5.92 5.57 -1.51
C ALA A 180 6.91 6.59 -2.12
N PRO A 181 7.22 7.69 -1.42
CA PRO A 181 6.56 8.19 -0.19
C PRO A 181 5.14 8.72 -0.47
N SER A 182 4.41 9.17 0.55
CA SER A 182 3.14 9.92 0.34
C SER A 182 3.35 11.17 -0.52
N GLN A 183 2.38 11.50 -1.36
CA GLN A 183 2.44 12.58 -2.35
C GLN A 183 1.57 13.78 -2.00
N THR A 184 0.46 13.57 -1.28
CA THR A 184 -0.58 14.61 -1.11
C THR A 184 -0.76 15.09 0.32
N LEU A 185 0.13 14.67 1.22
CA LEU A 185 0.19 15.17 2.59
C LEU A 185 0.97 16.48 2.64
N SER A 186 0.41 17.50 3.29
CA SER A 186 1.17 18.64 3.75
C SER A 186 2.19 18.21 4.81
N ASN A 187 3.23 19.01 5.00
CA ASN A 187 4.22 18.75 6.07
C ASN A 187 3.57 18.67 7.46
N ARG A 188 2.47 19.41 7.68
CA ARG A 188 1.73 19.39 8.94
C ARG A 188 0.99 18.05 9.13
N GLU A 189 0.27 17.59 8.11
CA GLU A 189 -0.39 16.28 8.15
C GLU A 189 0.62 15.14 8.29
N TYR A 190 1.73 15.19 7.54
CA TYR A 190 2.81 14.21 7.65
C TYR A 190 3.36 14.12 9.09
N ASN A 191 3.75 15.25 9.68
CA ASN A 191 4.32 15.25 11.03
C ASN A 191 3.29 14.91 12.11
N MET A 192 2.01 15.27 11.91
CA MET A 192 0.91 14.86 12.78
C MET A 192 0.80 13.34 12.80
N LEU A 193 0.63 12.70 11.63
CA LEU A 193 0.50 11.25 11.54
C LEU A 193 1.77 10.51 12.02
N ARG A 194 2.96 11.00 11.64
CA ARG A 194 4.25 10.47 12.12
C ARG A 194 4.37 10.51 13.65
N THR A 195 4.04 11.65 14.26
CA THR A 195 4.12 11.80 15.72
C THR A 195 3.11 10.90 16.42
N THR A 196 1.90 10.78 15.87
CA THR A 196 0.89 9.84 16.35
C THR A 196 1.37 8.40 16.26
N ALA A 197 1.99 8.01 15.14
CA ALA A 197 2.56 6.66 14.96
C ALA A 197 3.54 6.34 16.08
N ILE A 198 4.53 7.20 16.29
CA ILE A 198 5.55 7.03 17.34
C ILE A 198 4.90 6.92 18.73
N ARG A 199 3.92 7.79 19.05
CA ARG A 199 3.21 7.77 20.34
C ARG A 199 2.43 6.47 20.55
N VAL A 200 1.68 6.03 19.55
CA VAL A 200 0.89 4.80 19.59
C VAL A 200 1.81 3.60 19.79
N ILE A 201 2.85 3.46 18.97
CA ILE A 201 3.77 2.30 19.02
C ILE A 201 4.55 2.24 20.35
N ARG A 202 4.93 3.40 20.90
CA ARG A 202 5.49 3.49 22.27
C ARG A 202 4.50 3.01 23.33
N HIS A 203 3.23 3.44 23.25
CA HIS A 203 2.19 3.08 24.21
C HIS A 203 1.85 1.58 24.20
N PHE A 204 1.85 0.95 23.02
CA PHE A 204 1.71 -0.50 22.91
C PHE A 204 2.97 -1.27 23.33
N GLY A 205 4.11 -0.60 23.53
CA GLY A 205 5.35 -1.25 23.97
C GLY A 205 5.96 -2.18 22.92
N VAL A 206 5.73 -1.91 21.63
CA VAL A 206 6.28 -2.71 20.53
C VAL A 206 7.82 -2.61 20.53
N VAL A 207 8.49 -3.74 20.28
CA VAL A 207 9.95 -3.83 20.12
C VAL A 207 10.24 -4.65 18.87
N GLY A 208 10.79 -4.01 17.85
CA GLY A 208 10.90 -4.56 16.50
C GLY A 208 10.25 -3.62 15.51
N GLU A 209 9.41 -4.17 14.63
CA GLU A 209 8.75 -3.46 13.55
C GLU A 209 7.23 -3.68 13.61
N CYS A 210 6.49 -2.69 13.13
CA CYS A 210 5.05 -2.77 12.95
C CYS A 210 4.55 -1.78 11.87
N ASN A 211 3.39 -2.08 11.31
CA ASN A 211 2.66 -1.21 10.40
C ASN A 211 1.48 -0.53 11.15
N ILE A 212 1.27 0.76 10.92
CA ILE A 212 0.09 1.51 11.40
C ILE A 212 -0.64 2.16 10.23
N GLN A 213 -1.97 2.11 10.25
CA GLN A 213 -2.82 2.62 9.17
C GLN A 213 -3.75 3.73 9.66
N TYR A 214 -3.96 4.72 8.80
CA TYR A 214 -4.77 5.90 9.05
C TYR A 214 -5.78 6.09 7.93
N ALA A 215 -6.98 6.55 8.31
CA ALA A 215 -7.87 7.26 7.41
C ALA A 215 -7.77 8.75 7.69
N LEU A 216 -7.36 9.55 6.70
CA LEU A 216 -7.24 11.00 6.78
C LEU A 216 -8.33 11.67 5.93
N CYS A 217 -9.02 12.64 6.51
CA CYS A 217 -10.05 13.42 5.83
C CYS A 217 -9.42 14.22 4.68
N PRO A 218 -9.93 14.16 3.45
CA PRO A 218 -9.36 14.92 2.34
C PRO A 218 -9.51 16.44 2.48
N ASP A 219 -10.45 16.89 3.31
CA ASP A 219 -10.86 18.30 3.43
C ASP A 219 -10.51 18.91 4.80
N SER A 220 -9.86 18.16 5.70
CA SER A 220 -9.46 18.63 7.03
C SER A 220 -8.34 17.77 7.64
N GLU A 221 -7.77 18.20 8.77
CA GLU A 221 -6.78 17.42 9.52
C GLU A 221 -7.40 16.31 10.39
N GLU A 222 -8.71 16.05 10.28
CA GLU A 222 -9.35 14.95 10.99
C GLU A 222 -8.85 13.61 10.47
N TYR A 223 -8.39 12.75 11.39
CA TYR A 223 -7.98 11.38 11.07
C TYR A 223 -8.49 10.39 12.11
N TYR A 224 -8.52 9.12 11.71
CA TYR A 224 -8.72 7.99 12.59
C TYR A 224 -7.63 6.95 12.37
N ILE A 225 -7.19 6.32 13.46
CA ILE A 225 -6.34 5.13 13.40
C ILE A 225 -7.22 3.94 13.03
N ILE A 226 -6.83 3.20 12.00
CA ILE A 226 -7.58 2.04 11.50
C ILE A 226 -7.14 0.78 12.24
N GLU A 227 -5.84 0.50 12.24
CA GLU A 227 -5.24 -0.65 12.90
C GLU A 227 -3.73 -0.47 13.10
N VAL A 228 -3.17 -1.30 13.98
CA VAL A 228 -1.72 -1.52 14.10
C VAL A 228 -1.47 -3.01 13.94
N ASN A 229 -0.60 -3.37 12.99
CA ASN A 229 -0.11 -4.73 12.83
C ASN A 229 1.24 -4.84 13.55
N ALA A 230 1.27 -5.39 14.77
CA ALA A 230 2.49 -5.52 15.59
C ALA A 230 3.44 -6.64 15.13
N ARG A 231 3.66 -6.73 13.82
CA ARG A 231 4.47 -7.74 13.13
C ARG A 231 4.90 -7.26 11.75
N LEU A 232 5.84 -8.00 11.16
CA LEU A 232 6.14 -7.87 9.73
C LEU A 232 4.91 -8.15 8.89
N SER A 233 4.78 -7.37 7.83
CA SER A 233 3.65 -7.38 6.93
C SER A 233 4.09 -7.35 5.46
N ARG A 234 3.12 -7.49 4.57
CA ARG A 234 3.31 -7.24 3.13
C ARG A 234 3.77 -5.80 2.89
N SER A 235 3.22 -4.83 3.63
CA SER A 235 3.62 -3.41 3.59
C SER A 235 5.07 -3.23 4.06
N SER A 236 5.52 -3.96 5.09
CA SER A 236 6.92 -3.96 5.55
C SER A 236 7.88 -4.51 4.48
N ALA A 237 7.47 -5.56 3.75
CA ALA A 237 8.26 -6.08 2.63
C ALA A 237 8.36 -5.05 1.49
N LEU A 238 7.25 -4.41 1.12
CA LEU A 238 7.20 -3.33 0.13
C LEU A 238 8.10 -2.16 0.55
N ALA A 239 7.97 -1.68 1.78
CA ALA A 239 8.78 -0.59 2.33
C ALA A 239 10.27 -0.93 2.33
N SER A 240 10.65 -2.17 2.68
CA SER A 240 12.06 -2.59 2.63
C SER A 240 12.62 -2.52 1.21
N LYS A 241 11.79 -2.86 0.20
CA LYS A 241 12.17 -2.80 -1.21
C LYS A 241 12.13 -1.39 -1.79
N ALA A 242 11.25 -0.54 -1.27
CA ALA A 242 11.13 0.86 -1.67
C ALA A 242 12.29 1.70 -1.14
N THR A 243 12.67 1.50 0.13
CA THR A 243 13.67 2.32 0.82
C THR A 243 15.08 1.74 0.74
N GLY A 244 15.23 0.43 0.54
CA GLY A 244 16.50 -0.28 0.74
C GLY A 244 16.80 -0.61 2.21
N TYR A 245 15.95 -0.18 3.15
CA TYR A 245 16.08 -0.45 4.58
C TYR A 245 15.58 -1.86 4.93
N PRO A 246 16.41 -2.78 5.45
CA PRO A 246 16.01 -4.17 5.63
C PRO A 246 15.22 -4.39 6.94
N LEU A 247 13.94 -4.04 6.95
CA LEU A 247 13.08 -4.03 8.16
C LEU A 247 13.12 -5.36 8.93
N ALA A 248 12.98 -6.50 8.26
CA ALA A 248 13.00 -7.80 8.92
C ALA A 248 14.35 -8.12 9.59
N TYR A 249 15.46 -7.75 8.96
CA TYR A 249 16.79 -7.94 9.52
C TYR A 249 16.99 -7.06 10.76
N VAL A 250 16.59 -5.78 10.67
CA VAL A 250 16.67 -4.85 11.80
C VAL A 250 15.78 -5.33 12.94
N ALA A 251 14.51 -5.67 12.68
CA ALA A 251 13.59 -6.18 13.70
C ALA A 251 14.13 -7.42 14.42
N ALA A 252 14.80 -8.33 13.70
CA ALA A 252 15.42 -9.51 14.31
C ALA A 252 16.59 -9.15 15.24
N LYS A 253 17.37 -8.10 14.92
CA LYS A 253 18.42 -7.57 15.80
C LYS A 253 17.83 -6.88 17.03
N LEU A 254 16.77 -6.10 16.86
CA LEU A 254 16.07 -5.44 17.97
C LEU A 254 15.46 -6.45 18.94
N ALA A 255 14.95 -7.56 18.43
CA ALA A 255 14.44 -8.67 19.25
C ALA A 255 15.52 -9.33 20.13
N LEU A 256 16.80 -9.13 19.81
CA LEU A 256 17.96 -9.53 20.61
C LEU A 256 18.50 -8.38 21.48
N ALA A 257 17.71 -7.31 21.67
CA ALA A 257 18.08 -6.11 22.43
C ALA A 257 19.31 -5.36 21.89
N VAL A 258 19.60 -5.46 20.58
CA VAL A 258 20.58 -4.58 19.94
C VAL A 258 19.92 -3.23 19.68
N PRO A 259 20.47 -2.09 20.11
CA PRO A 259 19.88 -0.77 19.86
C PRO A 259 20.04 -0.36 18.37
N LEU A 260 19.11 0.47 17.87
CA LEU A 260 19.13 0.96 16.49
C LEU A 260 20.47 1.62 16.09
N PRO A 261 21.08 2.49 16.93
CA PRO A 261 22.39 3.09 16.65
C PRO A 261 23.54 2.09 16.43
N ASP A 262 23.46 0.88 17.01
CA ASP A 262 24.53 -0.13 16.92
C ASP A 262 24.38 -1.03 15.69
N ILE A 263 23.23 -0.98 15.01
CA ILE A 263 23.00 -1.71 13.76
C ILE A 263 23.51 -0.87 12.61
N ARG A 264 24.46 -1.39 11.83
CA ARG A 264 24.97 -0.69 10.64
C ARG A 264 23.95 -0.70 9.51
N ASN A 265 23.84 0.42 8.80
CA ASN A 265 23.16 0.48 7.52
C ASN A 265 24.04 -0.20 6.46
N THR A 266 23.61 -1.37 5.97
CA THR A 266 24.36 -2.14 4.97
C THR A 266 24.39 -1.50 3.59
N VAL A 267 23.48 -0.55 3.31
CA VAL A 267 23.40 0.13 2.01
C VAL A 267 24.51 1.18 1.89
N THR A 268 24.72 2.02 2.91
CA THR A 268 25.77 3.05 2.91
C THR A 268 27.10 2.56 3.48
N GLY A 269 27.07 1.56 4.37
CA GLY A 269 28.25 0.99 5.04
C GLY A 269 28.89 1.88 6.12
N VAL A 270 28.53 3.17 6.16
CA VAL A 270 29.13 4.18 7.05
C VAL A 270 28.12 4.80 8.03
N THR A 271 26.82 4.60 7.83
CA THR A 271 25.77 5.08 8.74
C THR A 271 25.14 3.92 9.54
N THR A 272 24.25 4.26 10.48
CA THR A 272 23.54 3.30 11.34
C THR A 272 22.11 3.08 10.84
N ALA A 273 21.37 2.15 11.45
CA ALA A 273 19.96 1.91 11.15
C ALA A 273 19.02 2.90 11.86
N CYS A 274 19.56 3.82 12.67
CA CYS A 274 18.78 4.77 13.46
C CYS A 274 18.51 6.08 12.68
N PHE A 275 17.80 5.99 11.56
CA PHE A 275 17.44 7.13 10.72
C PHE A 275 16.16 6.84 9.95
N GLU A 276 15.53 7.88 9.42
CA GLU A 276 14.37 7.76 8.54
C GLU A 276 14.85 7.91 7.08
N PRO A 277 14.66 6.89 6.22
CA PRO A 277 15.04 6.96 4.81
C PRO A 277 14.47 8.16 4.05
N SER A 278 15.27 8.66 3.10
CA SER A 278 14.85 9.66 2.12
C SER A 278 14.93 9.07 0.72
N LEU A 279 13.90 9.30 -0.09
CA LEU A 279 13.76 8.74 -1.44
C LEU A 279 13.72 9.88 -2.46
N ASP A 280 14.62 9.86 -3.44
CA ASP A 280 14.65 10.81 -4.57
C ASP A 280 13.92 10.25 -5.82
N TYR A 281 13.06 9.27 -5.58
CA TYR A 281 12.23 8.57 -6.56
C TYR A 281 10.86 8.25 -5.96
N CYS A 282 9.92 7.89 -6.83
CA CYS A 282 8.59 7.41 -6.50
C CYS A 282 8.51 5.91 -6.76
N VAL A 283 7.96 5.18 -5.79
CA VAL A 283 7.65 3.76 -5.89
C VAL A 283 6.14 3.60 -6.03
N VAL A 284 5.71 2.75 -6.96
CA VAL A 284 4.31 2.39 -7.16
C VAL A 284 4.17 0.87 -7.04
N LYS A 285 3.39 0.43 -6.06
CA LYS A 285 2.89 -0.94 -5.96
C LYS A 285 1.54 -1.05 -6.66
N MET A 286 1.35 -2.12 -7.42
CA MET A 286 0.07 -2.45 -8.03
C MET A 286 -0.29 -3.91 -7.76
N PRO A 287 -1.53 -4.23 -7.35
CA PRO A 287 -1.95 -5.60 -7.13
C PRO A 287 -2.07 -6.38 -8.44
N ARG A 288 -1.92 -7.69 -8.35
CA ARG A 288 -2.16 -8.65 -9.43
C ARG A 288 -3.38 -9.49 -9.12
N TRP A 289 -4.31 -9.54 -10.06
CA TRP A 289 -5.55 -10.33 -9.96
C TRP A 289 -5.67 -11.39 -11.04
N ASP A 290 -6.21 -12.55 -10.67
CA ASP A 290 -6.52 -13.66 -11.57
C ASP A 290 -8.04 -13.96 -11.60
N LEU A 291 -8.88 -12.93 -11.41
CA LEU A 291 -10.34 -13.07 -11.29
C LEU A 291 -11.01 -13.66 -12.54
N ALA A 292 -10.40 -13.51 -13.72
CA ALA A 292 -10.91 -14.10 -14.96
C ALA A 292 -10.99 -15.64 -14.92
N LYS A 293 -10.18 -16.30 -14.06
CA LYS A 293 -10.23 -17.75 -13.86
C LYS A 293 -11.48 -18.21 -13.08
N PHE A 294 -12.19 -17.30 -12.42
CA PHE A 294 -13.27 -17.61 -11.50
C PHE A 294 -14.61 -17.01 -11.97
N ALA A 295 -15.33 -17.73 -12.85
CA ALA A 295 -16.55 -17.23 -13.48
C ALA A 295 -17.69 -16.85 -12.50
N ARG A 296 -17.73 -17.45 -11.31
CA ARG A 296 -18.77 -17.23 -10.29
C ARG A 296 -18.36 -16.27 -9.17
N VAL A 297 -17.16 -15.68 -9.26
CA VAL A 297 -16.65 -14.76 -8.24
C VAL A 297 -16.88 -13.32 -8.69
N SER A 298 -17.37 -12.48 -7.77
CA SER A 298 -17.52 -11.05 -8.03
C SER A 298 -16.16 -10.40 -8.30
N LYS A 299 -16.10 -9.59 -9.36
CA LYS A 299 -14.91 -8.83 -9.77
C LYS A 299 -14.70 -7.55 -8.97
N ASN A 300 -15.69 -7.17 -8.15
CA ASN A 300 -15.60 -5.98 -7.32
C ASN A 300 -14.51 -6.18 -6.27
N ILE A 301 -13.64 -5.21 -6.11
CA ILE A 301 -12.63 -5.15 -5.05
C ILE A 301 -13.14 -4.27 -3.91
N GLY A 302 -12.62 -4.49 -2.70
CA GLY A 302 -13.09 -3.81 -1.50
C GLY A 302 -12.20 -4.16 -0.31
N SER A 303 -12.77 -4.19 0.90
CA SER A 303 -12.03 -4.45 2.13
C SER A 303 -11.50 -5.89 2.29
N SER A 304 -11.92 -6.83 1.44
CA SER A 304 -11.43 -8.21 1.45
C SER A 304 -10.50 -8.46 0.27
N MET A 305 -9.28 -8.93 0.54
CA MET A 305 -8.27 -9.22 -0.48
C MET A 305 -8.69 -10.37 -1.40
N LYS A 306 -8.45 -10.18 -2.70
CA LYS A 306 -8.63 -11.14 -3.80
C LYS A 306 -7.44 -11.20 -4.75
N SER A 307 -6.53 -10.24 -4.66
CA SER A 307 -5.25 -10.23 -5.35
C SER A 307 -4.41 -11.44 -4.97
N VAL A 308 -3.71 -11.98 -5.95
CA VAL A 308 -2.87 -13.19 -5.82
C VAL A 308 -1.38 -12.85 -5.73
N GLY A 309 -1.04 -11.57 -5.88
CA GLY A 309 0.31 -11.05 -5.83
C GLY A 309 0.31 -9.55 -6.04
N GLU A 310 1.50 -8.99 -6.17
CA GLU A 310 1.71 -7.56 -6.40
C GLU A 310 3.01 -7.34 -7.16
N VAL A 311 3.09 -6.21 -7.84
CA VAL A 311 4.29 -5.74 -8.53
C VAL A 311 4.71 -4.40 -7.95
N MET A 312 6.00 -4.10 -8.03
CA MET A 312 6.56 -2.83 -7.56
C MET A 312 7.42 -2.23 -8.68
N ALA A 313 7.15 -0.97 -9.01
CA ALA A 313 7.95 -0.23 -9.96
C ALA A 313 8.48 1.07 -9.35
N ILE A 314 9.65 1.49 -9.84
CA ILE A 314 10.37 2.66 -9.36
C ILE A 314 10.61 3.60 -10.55
N GLY A 315 10.38 4.90 -10.37
CA GLY A 315 10.63 5.94 -11.35
C GLY A 315 10.83 7.28 -10.66
N ARG A 316 11.41 8.28 -11.32
CA ARG A 316 11.62 9.60 -10.69
C ARG A 316 10.41 10.52 -10.79
N THR A 317 9.34 10.03 -11.42
CA THR A 317 8.03 10.66 -11.48
C THR A 317 6.96 9.59 -11.22
N PHE A 318 5.80 10.02 -10.71
CA PHE A 318 4.67 9.11 -10.52
C PHE A 318 4.25 8.46 -11.84
N GLU A 319 4.19 9.24 -12.93
CA GLU A 319 3.80 8.79 -14.26
C GLU A 319 4.72 7.67 -14.75
N GLU A 320 6.04 7.82 -14.57
CA GLU A 320 7.04 6.82 -14.93
C GLU A 320 6.86 5.52 -14.15
N ALA A 321 6.78 5.63 -12.82
CA ALA A 321 6.62 4.47 -11.93
C ALA A 321 5.29 3.76 -12.16
N PHE A 322 4.20 4.51 -12.31
CA PHE A 322 2.85 3.98 -12.51
C PHE A 322 2.73 3.21 -13.83
N GLN A 323 3.22 3.77 -14.94
CA GLN A 323 3.18 3.05 -16.22
C GLN A 323 4.09 1.81 -16.23
N LYS A 324 5.22 1.83 -15.51
CA LYS A 324 6.05 0.64 -15.31
C LYS A 324 5.31 -0.44 -14.51
N ALA A 325 4.65 -0.06 -13.40
CA ALA A 325 3.87 -0.99 -12.58
C ALA A 325 2.75 -1.65 -13.39
N LEU A 326 1.97 -0.87 -14.16
CA LEU A 326 0.90 -1.42 -15.02
C LEU A 326 1.39 -2.51 -15.98
N ARG A 327 2.57 -2.33 -16.58
CA ARG A 327 3.17 -3.32 -17.48
C ARG A 327 3.68 -4.57 -16.77
N MET A 328 4.06 -4.45 -15.50
CA MET A 328 4.51 -5.59 -14.71
C MET A 328 3.32 -6.47 -14.29
N VAL A 329 2.12 -5.91 -14.15
CA VAL A 329 0.92 -6.67 -13.75
C VAL A 329 0.52 -7.68 -14.83
N ASP A 330 0.59 -7.31 -16.10
CA ASP A 330 0.18 -8.18 -17.21
C ASP A 330 0.98 -7.85 -18.47
N SER A 331 1.62 -8.87 -19.05
CA SER A 331 2.42 -8.77 -20.27
C SER A 331 1.66 -8.22 -21.50
N MET A 332 0.32 -8.28 -21.49
CA MET A 332 -0.52 -7.74 -22.54
C MET A 332 -0.79 -6.24 -22.37
N VAL A 333 -0.58 -5.69 -21.18
CA VAL A 333 -0.79 -4.27 -20.87
C VAL A 333 0.47 -3.49 -21.23
N THR A 334 0.32 -2.45 -22.05
CA THR A 334 1.44 -1.64 -22.56
C THR A 334 1.68 -0.36 -21.76
N GLY A 335 0.76 -0.01 -20.86
CA GLY A 335 0.74 1.20 -20.05
C GLY A 335 -0.70 1.57 -19.64
N PHE A 336 -0.93 2.86 -19.40
CA PHE A 336 -2.25 3.40 -19.05
C PHE A 336 -3.11 3.60 -20.32
N ASP A 337 -3.57 2.49 -20.88
CA ASP A 337 -4.21 2.42 -22.19
C ASP A 337 -5.72 2.71 -22.12
N PRO A 338 -6.23 3.77 -22.79
CA PRO A 338 -7.64 4.15 -22.76
C PRO A 338 -8.55 3.31 -23.68
N TYR A 339 -8.00 2.36 -24.45
CA TYR A 339 -8.74 1.56 -25.43
C TYR A 339 -9.09 0.16 -24.93
N LEU A 340 -8.52 -0.28 -23.81
CA LEU A 340 -8.73 -1.64 -23.28
C LEU A 340 -10.13 -1.86 -22.70
N LYS A 341 -10.78 -0.79 -22.22
CA LYS A 341 -12.12 -0.83 -21.65
C LYS A 341 -12.95 0.36 -22.12
N PRO A 342 -14.26 0.21 -22.31
CA PRO A 342 -15.15 1.34 -22.51
C PRO A 342 -15.32 2.13 -21.20
N VAL A 343 -15.80 3.37 -21.32
CA VAL A 343 -16.25 4.15 -20.16
C VAL A 343 -17.39 3.43 -19.46
N ASN A 344 -17.27 3.26 -18.16
CA ASN A 344 -18.29 2.64 -17.31
C ASN A 344 -18.28 3.33 -15.94
N GLU A 345 -19.24 4.23 -15.69
CA GLU A 345 -19.31 4.95 -14.41
C GLU A 345 -19.56 4.03 -13.21
N GLN A 346 -20.24 2.91 -13.43
CA GLN A 346 -20.48 1.94 -12.36
C GLN A 346 -19.16 1.38 -11.86
N GLU A 347 -18.24 0.99 -12.75
CA GLU A 347 -16.90 0.49 -12.35
C GLU A 347 -15.98 1.58 -11.78
N LEU A 348 -16.27 2.86 -12.06
CA LEU A 348 -15.57 3.98 -11.41
C LEU A 348 -16.02 4.15 -9.95
N ARG A 349 -17.32 3.98 -9.68
CA ARG A 349 -17.93 4.06 -8.32
C ARG A 349 -17.73 2.80 -7.50
N GLU A 350 -17.84 1.65 -8.14
CA GLU A 350 -17.67 0.31 -7.57
C GLU A 350 -16.42 -0.32 -8.18
N PRO A 351 -15.28 -0.21 -7.47
CA PRO A 351 -13.98 -0.54 -8.03
C PRO A 351 -13.90 -2.03 -8.40
N THR A 352 -13.28 -2.31 -9.55
CA THR A 352 -12.95 -3.66 -10.04
C THR A 352 -11.44 -3.77 -10.32
N ASP A 353 -10.96 -4.97 -10.61
CA ASP A 353 -9.58 -5.20 -11.08
C ASP A 353 -9.25 -4.48 -12.41
N LYS A 354 -10.24 -3.89 -13.08
CA LYS A 354 -10.10 -3.16 -14.35
C LYS A 354 -10.36 -1.67 -14.25
N ARG A 355 -10.63 -1.14 -13.05
CA ARG A 355 -10.99 0.28 -12.81
C ARG A 355 -10.04 1.27 -13.47
N MET A 356 -8.73 1.03 -13.45
CA MET A 356 -7.74 1.94 -14.02
C MET A 356 -7.91 2.10 -15.55
N PHE A 357 -8.27 1.04 -16.27
CA PHE A 357 -8.49 1.12 -17.72
C PHE A 357 -9.81 1.83 -18.05
N VAL A 358 -10.84 1.66 -17.21
CA VAL A 358 -12.08 2.43 -17.31
C VAL A 358 -11.82 3.92 -17.04
N LEU A 359 -10.94 4.24 -16.09
CA LEU A 359 -10.53 5.60 -15.76
C LEU A 359 -9.74 6.24 -16.93
N ALA A 360 -8.83 5.49 -17.56
CA ALA A 360 -8.13 5.93 -18.77
C ALA A 360 -9.11 6.28 -19.91
N ALA A 361 -10.10 5.41 -20.15
CA ALA A 361 -11.14 5.64 -21.14
C ALA A 361 -11.98 6.89 -20.82
N ALA A 362 -12.34 7.09 -19.56
CA ALA A 362 -13.13 8.25 -19.12
C ALA A 362 -12.38 9.57 -19.29
N LEU A 363 -11.08 9.59 -18.96
CA LEU A 363 -10.21 10.74 -19.22
C LEU A 363 -10.15 11.07 -20.71
N ARG A 364 -9.98 10.05 -21.56
CA ARG A 364 -9.96 10.23 -23.02
C ARG A 364 -11.31 10.74 -23.56
N ALA A 365 -12.41 10.30 -22.97
CA ALA A 365 -13.76 10.78 -23.29
C ALA A 365 -14.06 12.19 -22.76
N GLY A 366 -13.08 12.89 -22.17
CA GLY A 366 -13.20 14.28 -21.74
C GLY A 366 -13.79 14.47 -20.35
N TYR A 367 -13.83 13.43 -19.50
CA TYR A 367 -14.28 13.58 -18.12
C TYR A 367 -13.33 14.49 -17.34
N THR A 368 -13.88 15.42 -16.57
CA THR A 368 -13.08 16.33 -15.74
C THR A 368 -12.51 15.60 -14.52
N VAL A 369 -11.40 16.13 -14.00
CA VAL A 369 -10.79 15.63 -12.75
C VAL A 369 -11.80 15.65 -11.60
N GLU A 370 -12.62 16.70 -11.48
CA GLU A 370 -13.63 16.80 -10.42
C GLU A 370 -14.73 15.75 -10.56
N ARG A 371 -15.18 15.45 -11.79
CA ARG A 371 -16.15 14.37 -12.03
C ARG A 371 -15.55 13.03 -11.62
N LEU A 372 -14.31 12.76 -12.01
CA LEU A 372 -13.63 11.51 -11.65
C LEU A 372 -13.37 11.41 -10.14
N TYR A 373 -13.03 12.51 -9.47
CA TYR A 373 -12.91 12.54 -8.01
C TYR A 373 -14.26 12.20 -7.35
N ALA A 374 -15.37 12.79 -7.82
CA ALA A 374 -16.69 12.48 -7.28
C ALA A 374 -17.08 11.01 -7.43
N LEU A 375 -16.73 10.39 -8.57
CA LEU A 375 -17.01 8.98 -8.84
C LEU A 375 -16.08 8.05 -8.05
N THR A 376 -14.80 8.39 -7.96
CA THR A 376 -13.76 7.43 -7.53
C THR A 376 -13.22 7.66 -6.14
N LYS A 377 -13.25 8.92 -5.69
CA LYS A 377 -12.56 9.46 -4.51
C LYS A 377 -11.02 9.30 -4.53
N ILE A 378 -10.43 8.95 -5.68
CA ILE A 378 -8.98 9.01 -5.91
C ILE A 378 -8.56 10.48 -5.88
N ASP A 379 -7.50 10.81 -5.13
CA ASP A 379 -7.06 12.21 -4.97
C ASP A 379 -6.82 12.91 -6.31
N ARG A 380 -7.20 14.19 -6.37
CA ARG A 380 -7.11 15.03 -7.57
C ARG A 380 -5.69 15.11 -8.12
N TRP A 381 -4.68 15.04 -7.26
CA TRP A 381 -3.29 15.00 -7.67
C TRP A 381 -3.01 13.80 -8.58
N PHE A 382 -3.38 12.59 -8.16
CA PHE A 382 -3.21 11.38 -8.97
C PHE A 382 -4.04 11.48 -10.26
N LEU A 383 -5.29 11.94 -10.18
CA LEU A 383 -6.14 12.10 -11.38
C LEU A 383 -5.54 13.09 -12.40
N ARG A 384 -4.92 14.19 -11.95
CA ARG A 384 -4.21 15.13 -12.85
C ARG A 384 -3.00 14.49 -13.50
N LYS A 385 -2.26 13.65 -12.77
CA LYS A 385 -1.11 12.91 -13.29
C LYS A 385 -1.52 11.86 -14.33
N LEU A 386 -2.60 11.13 -14.06
CA LEU A 386 -3.20 10.18 -15.00
C LEU A 386 -3.75 10.89 -16.24
N ARG A 387 -4.34 12.07 -16.07
CA ARG A 387 -4.77 12.92 -17.19
C ARG A 387 -3.58 13.35 -18.06
N ALA A 388 -2.45 13.74 -17.47
CA ALA A 388 -1.26 14.12 -18.23
C ALA A 388 -0.77 12.99 -19.14
N ILE A 389 -0.87 11.72 -18.70
CA ILE A 389 -0.56 10.56 -19.53
C ILE A 389 -1.52 10.49 -20.73
N ILE A 390 -2.83 10.64 -20.52
CA ILE A 390 -3.83 10.58 -21.60
C ILE A 390 -3.72 11.76 -22.57
N ASP A 391 -3.53 12.97 -22.07
CA ASP A 391 -3.31 14.16 -22.90
C ASP A 391 -2.07 13.97 -23.78
N PHE A 392 -1.01 13.36 -23.23
CA PHE A 392 0.20 13.02 -23.98
C PHE A 392 -0.03 11.88 -25.00
N THR A 393 -0.86 10.88 -24.68
CA THR A 393 -1.28 9.84 -25.64
C THR A 393 -1.96 10.47 -26.86
N VAL A 394 -2.89 11.41 -26.66
CA VAL A 394 -3.57 12.12 -27.77
C VAL A 394 -2.57 12.92 -28.60
N ARG A 395 -1.61 13.59 -27.95
CA ARG A 395 -0.54 14.33 -28.64
C ARG A 395 0.35 13.39 -29.47
N LEU A 396 0.73 12.23 -28.92
CA LEU A 396 1.51 11.22 -29.63
C LEU A 396 0.77 10.68 -30.85
N GLU A 397 -0.53 10.43 -30.75
CA GLU A 397 -1.36 9.98 -31.86
C GLU A 397 -1.40 11.00 -32.99
N ALA A 398 -1.60 12.28 -32.66
CA ALA A 398 -1.64 13.37 -33.64
C ALA A 398 -0.32 13.54 -34.41
N VAL A 399 0.83 13.46 -33.72
CA VAL A 399 2.16 13.54 -34.39
C VAL A 399 2.48 12.23 -35.12
N GLY A 400 2.03 11.11 -34.56
CA GLY A 400 2.25 9.75 -35.04
C GLY A 400 1.64 9.45 -36.40
N ASP A 401 0.67 10.25 -36.87
CA ASP A 401 0.10 10.15 -38.22
C ASP A 401 1.16 10.38 -39.33
N HIS A 402 2.29 10.99 -39.01
CA HIS A 402 3.44 11.13 -39.91
C HIS A 402 4.47 9.99 -39.79
N GLY A 403 4.15 8.93 -39.05
CA GLY A 403 5.02 7.77 -38.79
C GLY A 403 6.13 8.06 -37.77
N VAL A 404 6.93 7.02 -37.46
CA VAL A 404 7.97 7.07 -36.40
C VAL A 404 9.08 8.07 -36.71
N GLN A 405 9.35 8.36 -37.98
CA GLN A 405 10.35 9.37 -38.37
C GLN A 405 9.92 10.79 -37.96
N GLY A 406 8.63 11.05 -37.78
CA GLY A 406 8.10 12.31 -37.23
C GLY A 406 8.32 12.47 -35.72
N LEU A 407 8.70 11.40 -35.01
CA LEU A 407 8.96 11.45 -33.57
C LEU A 407 10.37 11.96 -33.30
N GLY A 408 10.49 13.28 -33.12
CA GLY A 408 11.76 13.92 -32.77
C GLY A 408 12.29 13.51 -31.37
N VAL A 409 13.58 13.75 -31.14
CA VAL A 409 14.29 13.42 -29.89
C VAL A 409 13.60 13.97 -28.64
N GLY A 410 13.07 15.20 -28.70
CA GLY A 410 12.37 15.85 -27.59
C GLY A 410 11.09 15.11 -27.21
N LEU A 411 10.25 14.78 -28.19
CA LEU A 411 8.98 14.09 -27.98
C LEU A 411 9.20 12.66 -27.47
N LEU A 412 10.17 11.93 -28.02
CA LEU A 412 10.53 10.60 -27.52
C LEU A 412 11.04 10.67 -26.09
N ARG A 413 11.94 11.61 -25.76
CA ARG A 413 12.45 11.76 -24.39
C ARG A 413 11.34 12.10 -23.40
N GLU A 414 10.41 12.97 -23.77
CA GLU A 414 9.23 13.30 -22.97
C GLU A 414 8.34 12.06 -22.74
N ALA A 415 8.04 11.31 -23.81
CA ALA A 415 7.28 10.06 -23.73
C ALA A 415 7.91 9.06 -22.76
N LYS A 416 9.23 8.86 -22.86
CA LYS A 416 9.95 7.93 -22.01
C LYS A 416 10.00 8.39 -20.55
N ARG A 417 10.11 9.70 -20.29
CA ARG A 417 10.04 10.29 -18.93
C ARG A 417 8.65 10.19 -18.29
N LEU A 418 7.60 10.15 -19.10
CA LEU A 418 6.24 9.84 -18.64
C LEU A 418 6.00 8.34 -18.46
N GLY A 419 6.99 7.48 -18.78
CA GLY A 419 6.91 6.04 -18.58
C GLY A 419 6.36 5.24 -19.76
N PHE A 420 6.14 5.85 -20.94
CA PHE A 420 5.61 5.12 -22.09
C PHE A 420 6.56 4.01 -22.55
N SER A 421 6.00 2.83 -22.82
CA SER A 421 6.74 1.74 -23.45
C SER A 421 6.96 2.00 -24.93
N ASP A 422 7.98 1.35 -25.51
CA ASP A 422 8.22 1.43 -26.96
C ASP A 422 6.98 0.89 -27.72
N ARG A 423 6.31 -0.13 -27.17
CA ARG A 423 5.04 -0.71 -27.68
C ARG A 423 3.86 0.27 -27.64
N ALA A 424 3.70 1.04 -26.55
CA ALA A 424 2.64 2.05 -26.45
C ALA A 424 2.85 3.19 -27.46
N ILE A 425 4.10 3.68 -27.59
CA ILE A 425 4.45 4.69 -28.59
C ILE A 425 4.21 4.17 -30.00
N ALA A 426 4.53 2.89 -30.27
CA ALA A 426 4.31 2.26 -31.56
C ALA A 426 2.81 2.22 -31.93
N HIS A 427 1.94 1.91 -30.97
CA HIS A 427 0.50 1.95 -31.18
C HIS A 427 0.02 3.38 -31.54
N CYS A 428 0.43 4.40 -30.79
CA CYS A 428 0.08 5.78 -31.08
C CYS A 428 0.60 6.27 -32.43
N SER A 429 1.78 5.79 -32.85
CA SER A 429 2.45 6.21 -34.10
C SER A 429 2.22 5.27 -35.29
N LYS A 430 1.25 4.35 -35.20
CA LYS A 430 0.90 3.37 -36.25
C LYS A 430 2.13 2.64 -36.81
N SER A 431 3.03 2.23 -35.91
CA SER A 431 4.30 1.58 -36.25
C SER A 431 4.55 0.33 -35.42
N THR A 432 5.76 -0.21 -35.50
CA THR A 432 6.17 -1.40 -34.74
C THR A 432 7.02 -1.01 -33.54
N GLU A 433 6.97 -1.81 -32.48
CA GLU A 433 7.81 -1.63 -31.30
C GLU A 433 9.30 -1.60 -31.66
N LEU A 434 9.72 -2.43 -32.62
CA LEU A 434 11.10 -2.48 -33.09
C LEU A 434 11.51 -1.17 -33.77
N ALA A 435 10.65 -0.58 -34.61
CA ALA A 435 10.94 0.69 -35.26
C ALA A 435 11.12 1.83 -34.25
N VAL A 436 10.23 1.92 -33.26
CA VAL A 436 10.36 2.91 -32.16
C VAL A 436 11.64 2.69 -31.37
N ARG A 437 11.96 1.43 -31.04
CA ARG A 437 13.19 1.09 -30.31
C ARG A 437 14.45 1.47 -31.08
N THR A 438 14.49 1.22 -32.39
CA THR A 438 15.61 1.59 -33.26
C THR A 438 15.79 3.11 -33.32
N GLN A 439 14.73 3.84 -33.67
CA GLN A 439 14.73 5.31 -33.71
C GLN A 439 15.20 5.92 -32.37
N ARG A 440 14.68 5.39 -31.26
CA ARG A 440 15.03 5.83 -29.91
C ARG A 440 16.52 5.66 -29.62
N LYS A 441 17.11 4.53 -30.04
CA LYS A 441 18.54 4.25 -29.87
C LYS A 441 19.42 5.13 -30.76
N GLU A 442 19.05 5.30 -32.03
CA GLU A 442 19.76 6.15 -32.99
C GLU A 442 19.79 7.62 -32.54
N LEU A 443 18.71 8.10 -31.94
CA LEU A 443 18.62 9.45 -31.37
C LEU A 443 19.22 9.58 -29.95
N GLY A 444 19.85 8.53 -29.41
CA GLY A 444 20.48 8.55 -28.09
C GLY A 444 19.51 8.71 -26.92
N VAL A 445 18.23 8.36 -27.09
CA VAL A 445 17.23 8.41 -26.02
C VAL A 445 17.26 7.09 -25.24
N LEU A 446 18.23 6.96 -24.35
CA LEU A 446 18.44 5.77 -23.52
C LEU A 446 18.08 6.03 -22.05
N PRO A 447 17.68 5.01 -21.28
CA PRO A 447 17.52 5.15 -19.84
C PRO A 447 18.89 5.19 -19.16
N TYR A 448 18.91 5.75 -17.96
CA TYR A 448 20.04 5.73 -17.03
C TYR A 448 19.78 4.74 -15.90
N VAL A 449 20.86 4.26 -15.28
CA VAL A 449 20.84 3.34 -14.15
C VAL A 449 21.03 4.14 -12.87
N LYS A 450 20.09 4.04 -11.94
CA LYS A 450 20.15 4.74 -10.64
C LYS A 450 20.16 3.77 -9.48
N GLN A 451 20.88 4.12 -8.43
CA GLN A 451 20.98 3.35 -7.18
C GLN A 451 19.84 3.68 -6.22
N ILE A 452 19.55 2.72 -5.35
CA ILE A 452 18.75 2.90 -4.15
C ILE A 452 19.72 2.92 -2.98
N ASP A 453 19.84 4.08 -2.36
CA ASP A 453 20.86 4.39 -1.37
C ASP A 453 20.31 4.66 0.03
N THR A 454 18.97 4.60 0.20
CA THR A 454 18.19 4.93 1.39
C THR A 454 18.30 6.38 1.91
N VAL A 455 19.11 7.25 1.29
CA VAL A 455 19.43 8.61 1.78
C VAL A 455 19.39 9.70 0.70
N ALA A 456 18.86 9.42 -0.49
CA ALA A 456 18.67 10.39 -1.56
C ALA A 456 19.97 11.12 -1.97
N GLY A 457 21.07 10.39 -2.10
CA GLY A 457 22.37 10.91 -2.52
C GLY A 457 23.20 11.61 -1.44
N GLU A 458 22.76 11.61 -0.18
CA GLU A 458 23.55 12.19 0.93
C GLU A 458 24.86 11.42 1.17
N TRP A 459 24.80 10.09 1.05
CA TRP A 459 25.95 9.19 1.18
C TRP A 459 26.02 8.23 0.00
N PRO A 460 27.22 7.85 -0.47
CA PRO A 460 27.36 6.89 -1.54
C PRO A 460 26.84 5.51 -1.12
N ALA A 461 26.13 4.83 -2.03
CA ALA A 461 25.68 3.46 -1.81
C ALA A 461 26.84 2.48 -2.06
N ALA A 462 27.09 1.60 -1.09
CA ALA A 462 28.01 0.48 -1.23
C ALA A 462 27.38 -0.71 -1.98
N THR A 463 26.06 -0.71 -2.19
CA THR A 463 25.32 -1.79 -2.85
C THR A 463 24.78 -1.37 -4.22
N ASN A 464 24.59 -2.36 -5.11
CA ASN A 464 24.03 -2.16 -6.44
C ASN A 464 22.58 -2.62 -6.50
N TYR A 465 21.72 -1.99 -5.70
CA TYR A 465 20.27 -2.10 -5.84
C TYR A 465 19.79 -1.02 -6.82
N LEU A 466 19.35 -1.41 -8.02
CA LEU A 466 19.28 -0.51 -9.17
C LEU A 466 17.87 -0.41 -9.76
N TYR A 467 17.57 0.75 -10.36
CA TYR A 467 16.41 0.94 -11.23
C TYR A 467 16.77 1.75 -12.48
N LEU A 468 15.96 1.62 -13.53
CA LEU A 468 16.11 2.38 -14.77
C LEU A 468 15.14 3.56 -14.83
N THR A 469 15.62 4.72 -15.26
CA THR A 469 14.82 5.94 -15.46
C THR A 469 15.29 6.78 -16.65
N TYR A 470 14.39 7.51 -17.30
CA TYR A 470 14.73 8.53 -18.32
C TYR A 470 14.87 9.95 -17.74
N SER A 471 14.63 10.10 -16.44
CA SER A 471 14.63 11.38 -15.72
C SER A 471 15.97 11.62 -14.99
N ALA A 472 17.07 11.37 -15.69
CA ALA A 472 18.44 11.54 -15.20
C ALA A 472 19.37 12.08 -16.31
N CYS A 473 20.58 12.44 -15.92
CA CYS A 473 21.65 12.91 -16.82
C CYS A 473 22.86 11.97 -16.89
N GLU A 474 23.02 11.08 -15.90
CA GLU A 474 24.10 10.09 -15.83
C GLU A 474 23.63 8.86 -15.05
N SER A 475 24.39 7.77 -15.15
CA SER A 475 24.17 6.54 -14.39
C SER A 475 25.09 6.50 -13.17
N ASP A 476 24.64 5.85 -12.09
CA ASP A 476 25.37 5.80 -10.81
C ASP A 476 26.42 4.68 -10.75
N VAL A 477 26.43 3.79 -11.76
CA VAL A 477 27.32 2.62 -11.80
C VAL A 477 27.89 2.42 -13.20
N ASP A 478 29.07 1.78 -13.25
CA ASP A 478 29.69 1.30 -14.48
C ASP A 478 29.29 -0.15 -14.80
N TRP A 479 29.54 -0.58 -16.04
CA TRP A 479 29.26 -1.93 -16.53
C TRP A 479 30.48 -2.53 -17.27
N PRO A 480 31.48 -3.07 -16.54
CA PRO A 480 32.71 -3.62 -17.13
C PRO A 480 32.53 -4.92 -17.92
N GLY A 481 31.32 -5.50 -17.94
CA GLY A 481 30.99 -6.71 -18.71
C GLY A 481 31.21 -8.02 -17.94
N GLN A 482 31.08 -9.14 -18.64
CA GLN A 482 31.24 -10.51 -18.08
C GLN A 482 30.23 -10.91 -16.99
N TYR A 483 29.00 -10.44 -17.11
CA TYR A 483 27.91 -10.76 -16.18
C TYR A 483 26.97 -11.82 -16.73
N THR A 484 26.43 -12.65 -15.85
CA THR A 484 25.32 -13.55 -16.14
C THR A 484 24.02 -12.91 -15.69
N MET A 485 23.04 -12.80 -16.59
CA MET A 485 21.71 -12.30 -16.27
C MET A 485 20.79 -13.44 -15.86
N VAL A 486 20.15 -13.31 -14.70
CA VAL A 486 19.07 -14.19 -14.25
C VAL A 486 17.76 -13.40 -14.32
N ILE A 487 16.79 -13.93 -15.05
CA ILE A 487 15.47 -13.31 -15.19
C ILE A 487 14.54 -13.94 -14.17
N GLY A 488 13.86 -13.10 -13.38
CA GLY A 488 12.88 -13.53 -12.37
C GLY A 488 11.59 -14.10 -12.98
N SER A 489 10.72 -14.58 -12.10
CA SER A 489 9.39 -15.13 -12.42
C SER A 489 8.38 -14.10 -12.87
#